data_AF-A0A7K3DST3-F1
#
_entry.id   AF-A0A7K3DST3-F1
#
_cell.length_a   1.000
_cell.length_b   1.000
_cell.length_c   1.000
_cell.angle_alpha   90.00
_cell.angle_beta   90.00
_cell.angle_gamma   90.00
#
_symmetry.space_group_name_H-M   'P 1'
#
loop_
_entity.id
_entity.type
_entity.pdbx_description
1 polymer ?
#
loop_
_entity_poly.entity_id
_entity_poly.type
_entity_poly.pdbx_seq_one_letter_code
_entity_poly.pdbx_strand_id
1 'polypeptide(L)'
;AVVLLLAFGSLAAAALPIATALIGVGTAYAGIVLLGHAMTVADFAPMLGMLVGLGVGIDYALFIVTRHRKGLKQGRSVPEAAERAVATTGRAVVFAGATVCIALLGMLILRLGFLNGVAIAASVTVLLTVAASVTLLPALLSFIGPRALSRRERRRLAEHGPAPEVPTGLAARWAAFVERHPKLLGGLALGLVTVLALPTLSLHLGTSDQGNNPRSSTTRQAYDLLADGFGPGVNGPLTLVTPVDGSHDKAALAHLASELRGTDGVADVSPVTYNADDSAAHLTVVPDSAPQSEQTSALVDRLRTDVVPGAEAGSTLDVQVGGVTASYDDFAEVIIGKLPLFVGVVVGLGCLLLLLAFRSIGIPLKAAAMNVAAVAAAFGVVVAIFQWGWGSELLGLGRSGPVEPFLPVIMVSVLFGLSMDYQVFLVSRMYEEWLETGDNRRAVRVGLTETSRVINSAAVIMISVFLAFVLSGDRVIAMFGIALAVAVAVDAFVLRTLLVPALMHLLGGANWWLPRWLDRRLPRISIEPPECRAAADAKIPEQRAATGEALSEAAP
;
A
#
# COMPACT_ATOMS: atom_id res chain seq x y z
N ALA A 1 -13.88 -10.50 11.25
CA ALA A 1 -14.29 -11.12 12.54
C ALA A 1 -13.86 -12.58 12.70
N VAL A 2 -14.21 -13.49 11.76
CA VAL A 2 -13.86 -14.92 11.86
C VAL A 2 -12.36 -15.15 12.01
N VAL A 3 -11.53 -14.48 11.20
CA VAL A 3 -10.06 -14.61 11.28
C VAL A 3 -9.52 -14.16 12.65
N LEU A 4 -10.03 -13.05 13.19
CA LEU A 4 -9.66 -12.56 14.53
C LEU A 4 -10.08 -13.54 15.64
N LEU A 5 -11.26 -14.15 15.52
CA LEU A 5 -11.73 -15.20 16.43
C LEU A 5 -10.84 -16.44 16.38
N LEU A 6 -10.39 -16.86 15.20
CA LEU A 6 -9.46 -17.98 15.02
C LEU A 6 -8.06 -17.64 15.56
N ALA A 7 -7.56 -16.43 15.31
CA ALA A 7 -6.26 -15.98 15.79
C ALA A 7 -6.24 -15.91 17.32
N PHE A 8 -7.30 -15.40 17.93
CA PHE A 8 -7.33 -15.07 19.35
C PHE A 8 -8.08 -16.03 20.26
N GLY A 9 -9.05 -16.81 19.76
CA GLY A 9 -9.86 -17.73 20.55
C GLY A 9 -10.77 -17.06 21.59
N SER A 10 -10.97 -15.74 21.51
CA SER A 10 -11.82 -14.95 22.42
C SER A 10 -12.60 -13.90 21.62
N LEU A 11 -13.92 -13.85 21.81
CA LEU A 11 -14.79 -12.87 21.16
C LEU A 11 -14.44 -11.43 21.56
N ALA A 12 -14.13 -11.21 22.85
CA ALA A 12 -13.76 -9.88 23.36
C ALA A 12 -12.45 -9.38 22.73
N ALA A 13 -11.45 -10.28 22.58
CA ALA A 13 -10.18 -9.94 21.93
C ALA A 13 -10.33 -9.69 20.43
N ALA A 14 -11.28 -10.37 19.77
CA ALA A 14 -11.56 -10.17 18.35
C ALA A 14 -12.37 -8.89 18.07
N ALA A 15 -13.23 -8.47 19.00
CA ALA A 15 -14.04 -7.26 18.85
C ALA A 15 -13.22 -5.97 19.01
N LEU A 16 -12.17 -6.00 19.85
CA LEU A 16 -11.31 -4.85 20.14
C LEU A 16 -10.70 -4.20 18.88
N PRO A 17 -9.93 -4.91 18.04
CA PRO A 17 -9.36 -4.32 16.82
C PRO A 17 -10.39 -3.72 15.86
N ILE A 18 -11.55 -4.38 15.74
CA ILE A 18 -12.63 -3.92 14.85
C ILE A 18 -13.23 -2.63 15.40
N ALA A 19 -13.57 -2.59 16.70
CA ALA A 19 -14.16 -1.42 17.31
C ALA A 19 -13.22 -0.20 17.23
N THR A 20 -11.93 -0.40 17.49
CA THR A 20 -10.94 0.69 17.43
C THR A 20 -10.72 1.18 16.01
N ALA A 21 -10.67 0.27 15.03
CA ALA A 21 -10.53 0.64 13.63
C ALA A 21 -11.77 1.40 13.13
N LEU A 22 -12.97 0.93 13.45
CA LEU A 22 -14.22 1.61 13.05
C LEU A 22 -14.34 3.02 13.66
N ILE A 23 -13.98 3.19 14.93
CA ILE A 23 -14.02 4.51 15.58
C ILE A 23 -12.94 5.44 14.99
N GLY A 24 -11.73 4.93 14.77
CA GLY A 24 -10.64 5.69 14.15
C GLY A 24 -10.97 6.14 12.73
N VAL A 25 -11.45 5.22 11.89
CA VAL A 25 -11.89 5.48 10.52
C VAL A 25 -13.13 6.38 10.49
N GLY A 26 -14.11 6.17 11.37
CA GLY A 26 -15.31 7.00 11.44
C GLY A 26 -15.00 8.45 11.81
N THR A 27 -14.06 8.64 12.73
CA THR A 27 -13.57 9.98 13.12
C THR A 27 -12.78 10.62 11.97
N ALA A 28 -11.97 9.83 11.27
CA ALA A 28 -11.28 10.29 10.07
C ALA A 28 -12.23 10.68 8.94
N TYR A 29 -13.28 9.90 8.69
CA TYR A 29 -14.30 10.22 7.69
C TYR A 29 -14.97 11.57 7.99
N ALA A 30 -15.40 11.78 9.25
CA ALA A 30 -15.95 13.08 9.67
C ALA A 30 -14.93 14.22 9.49
N GLY A 31 -13.65 13.97 9.78
CA GLY A 31 -12.55 14.90 9.55
C GLY A 31 -12.34 15.25 8.07
N ILE A 32 -12.43 14.26 7.17
CA ILE A 32 -12.32 14.48 5.72
C ILE A 32 -13.50 15.30 5.20
N VAL A 33 -14.72 15.02 5.66
CA VAL A 33 -15.90 15.80 5.28
C VAL A 33 -15.75 17.26 5.71
N LEU A 34 -15.24 17.51 6.91
CA LEU A 34 -14.95 18.87 7.37
C LEU A 34 -13.84 19.52 6.53
N LEU A 35 -12.80 18.77 6.19
CA LEU A 35 -11.69 19.23 5.34
C LEU A 35 -12.18 19.62 3.94
N GLY A 36 -13.18 18.92 3.39
CA GLY A 36 -13.81 19.24 2.11
C GLY A 36 -14.46 20.62 2.05
N HIS A 37 -14.73 21.27 3.19
CA HIS A 37 -15.20 22.66 3.22
C HIS A 37 -14.06 23.69 3.05
N ALA A 38 -12.82 23.29 3.29
CA ALA A 38 -11.65 24.18 3.25
C ALA A 38 -10.77 23.95 2.01
N MET A 39 -10.79 22.76 1.42
CA MET A 39 -10.02 22.41 0.22
C MET A 39 -10.78 21.43 -0.66
N THR A 40 -10.39 21.35 -1.92
CA THR A 40 -10.91 20.35 -2.85
C THR A 40 -10.37 18.96 -2.49
N VAL A 41 -11.28 18.02 -2.29
CA VAL A 41 -10.97 16.62 -1.99
C VAL A 41 -11.67 15.76 -3.03
N ALA A 42 -10.96 14.77 -3.58
CA ALA A 42 -11.55 13.87 -4.57
C ALA A 42 -12.66 12.99 -3.95
N ASP A 43 -13.72 12.70 -4.71
CA ASP A 43 -14.89 11.97 -4.23
C ASP A 43 -14.57 10.54 -3.74
N PHE A 44 -13.54 9.91 -4.30
CA PHE A 44 -13.07 8.59 -3.87
C PHE A 44 -12.12 8.64 -2.66
N ALA A 45 -11.64 9.81 -2.24
CA ALA A 45 -10.67 9.95 -1.16
C ALA A 45 -11.19 9.44 0.21
N PRO A 46 -12.46 9.69 0.62
CA PRO A 46 -13.01 9.09 1.83
C PRO A 46 -13.02 7.56 1.78
N MET A 47 -13.33 6.97 0.61
CA MET A 47 -13.34 5.52 0.43
C MET A 47 -11.93 4.93 0.51
N LEU A 48 -10.95 5.59 -0.10
CA LEU A 48 -9.52 5.24 0.07
C LEU A 48 -9.08 5.38 1.52
N GLY A 49 -9.48 6.45 2.22
CA GLY A 49 -9.22 6.65 3.63
C GLY A 49 -9.80 5.50 4.47
N MET A 50 -11.04 5.10 4.22
CA MET A 50 -11.66 3.94 4.88
C MET A 50 -10.90 2.65 4.58
N LEU A 51 -10.52 2.43 3.33
CA LEU A 51 -9.80 1.25 2.91
C LEU A 51 -8.46 1.14 3.64
N VAL A 52 -7.63 2.19 3.57
CA VAL A 52 -6.30 2.21 4.21
C VAL A 52 -6.43 2.21 5.73
N GLY A 53 -7.30 3.06 6.29
CA GLY A 53 -7.49 3.20 7.73
C GLY A 53 -8.03 1.93 8.39
N LEU A 54 -8.95 1.20 7.74
CA LEU A 54 -9.44 -0.06 8.29
C LEU A 54 -8.35 -1.13 8.26
N GLY A 55 -7.57 -1.19 7.17
CA GLY A 55 -6.41 -2.07 7.04
C GLY A 55 -5.39 -1.86 8.17
N VAL A 56 -4.81 -0.65 8.25
CA VAL A 56 -3.76 -0.40 9.27
C VAL A 56 -4.33 -0.36 10.68
N GLY A 57 -5.56 0.13 10.86
CA GLY A 57 -6.19 0.22 12.17
C GLY A 57 -6.42 -1.13 12.82
N ILE A 58 -6.90 -2.12 12.04
CA ILE A 58 -7.08 -3.48 12.54
C ILE A 58 -5.71 -4.12 12.82
N ASP A 59 -4.73 -3.90 11.94
CA ASP A 59 -3.42 -4.51 12.10
C ASP A 59 -2.64 -3.99 13.31
N TYR A 60 -2.55 -2.66 13.45
CA TYR A 60 -1.91 -2.04 14.61
C TYR A 60 -2.58 -2.44 15.92
N ALA A 61 -3.91 -2.54 15.93
CA ALA A 61 -4.64 -3.04 17.08
C ALA A 61 -4.35 -4.54 17.34
N LEU A 62 -4.24 -5.36 16.31
CA LEU A 62 -3.86 -6.78 16.43
C LEU A 62 -2.51 -6.94 17.13
N PHE A 63 -1.51 -6.17 16.73
CA PHE A 63 -0.17 -6.20 17.33
C PHE A 63 -0.20 -5.80 18.81
N ILE A 64 -0.85 -4.68 19.15
CA ILE A 64 -0.95 -4.20 20.53
C ILE A 64 -1.71 -5.20 21.42
N VAL A 65 -2.83 -5.75 20.92
CA VAL A 65 -3.62 -6.77 21.64
C VAL A 65 -2.80 -8.03 21.87
N THR A 66 -2.04 -8.48 20.86
CA THR A 66 -1.19 -9.67 20.97
C THR A 66 -0.11 -9.46 22.04
N ARG A 67 0.53 -8.29 22.06
CA ARG A 67 1.54 -7.93 23.06
C ARG A 67 0.95 -7.85 24.48
N HIS A 68 -0.21 -7.20 24.64
CA HIS A 68 -0.92 -7.13 25.91
C HIS A 68 -1.24 -8.53 26.45
N ARG A 69 -1.74 -9.42 25.59
CA ARG A 69 -2.03 -10.82 25.96
C ARG A 69 -0.78 -11.60 26.35
N LYS A 70 0.35 -11.40 25.66
CA LYS A 70 1.65 -11.98 26.06
C LYS A 70 2.03 -11.52 27.47
N GLY A 71 1.82 -10.24 27.78
CA GLY A 71 2.03 -9.69 29.12
C GLY A 71 1.15 -10.34 30.19
N LEU A 72 -0.15 -10.50 29.93
CA LEU A 72 -1.08 -11.19 30.84
C LEU A 72 -0.70 -12.66 31.05
N LYS A 73 -0.29 -13.37 29.99
CA LYS A 73 0.20 -14.76 30.08
C LYS A 73 1.48 -14.90 30.90
N GLN A 74 2.28 -13.84 30.97
CA GLN A 74 3.47 -13.75 31.82
C GLN A 74 3.13 -13.37 33.27
N GLY A 75 1.86 -13.29 33.65
CA GLY A 75 1.42 -13.00 35.02
C GLY A 75 1.43 -11.52 35.39
N ARG A 76 1.60 -10.62 34.42
CA ARG A 76 1.59 -9.16 34.67
C ARG A 76 0.18 -8.67 34.96
N SER A 77 0.07 -7.61 35.77
CA SER A 77 -1.21 -6.93 36.01
C SER A 77 -1.75 -6.32 34.71
N VAL A 78 -3.07 -6.11 34.63
CA VAL A 78 -3.71 -5.51 33.44
C VAL A 78 -3.10 -4.14 33.10
N PRO A 79 -2.91 -3.20 34.06
CA PRO A 79 -2.31 -1.90 33.76
C PRO A 79 -0.88 -2.02 33.26
N GLU A 80 -0.03 -2.83 33.90
CA GLU A 80 1.37 -3.04 33.48
C GLU A 80 1.47 -3.70 32.09
N ALA A 81 0.56 -4.63 31.79
CA ALA A 81 0.51 -5.27 30.49
C ALA A 81 0.09 -4.30 29.38
N ALA A 82 -0.84 -3.37 29.67
CA ALA A 82 -1.25 -2.33 28.73
C ALA A 82 -0.14 -1.27 28.53
N GLU A 83 0.47 -0.80 29.61
CA GLU A 83 1.59 0.15 29.57
C GLU A 83 2.75 -0.40 28.74
N ARG A 84 3.20 -1.62 29.01
CA ARG A 84 4.30 -2.23 28.24
C ARG A 84 3.94 -2.49 26.79
N ALA A 85 2.68 -2.81 26.48
CA ALA A 85 2.24 -2.99 25.10
C ALA A 85 2.34 -1.69 24.31
N VAL A 86 1.93 -0.56 24.90
CA VAL A 86 2.07 0.76 24.27
C VAL A 86 3.52 1.21 24.21
N ALA A 87 4.29 1.02 25.28
CA ALA A 87 5.69 1.44 25.36
C ALA A 87 6.62 0.69 24.38
N THR A 88 6.21 -0.48 23.89
CA THR A 88 6.99 -1.26 22.90
C THR A 88 6.30 -1.22 21.54
N THR A 89 5.22 -1.99 21.40
CA THR A 89 4.49 -2.10 20.14
C THR A 89 3.81 -0.81 19.73
N GLY A 90 3.29 0.00 20.67
CA GLY A 90 2.69 1.30 20.35
C GLY A 90 3.70 2.29 19.73
N ARG A 91 4.96 2.32 20.20
CA ARG A 91 6.02 3.12 19.59
C ARG A 91 6.31 2.69 18.15
N ALA A 92 6.38 1.38 17.91
CA ALA A 92 6.56 0.83 16.57
C ALA A 92 5.37 1.18 15.65
N VAL A 93 4.15 1.15 16.16
CA VAL A 93 2.93 1.56 15.44
C VAL A 93 2.96 3.05 15.07
N VAL A 94 3.36 3.93 15.97
CA VAL A 94 3.49 5.38 15.66
C VAL A 94 4.55 5.61 14.59
N PHE A 95 5.67 4.90 14.67
CA PHE A 95 6.73 4.97 13.68
C PHE A 95 6.23 4.50 12.31
N ALA A 96 5.60 3.32 12.24
CA ALA A 96 4.97 2.78 11.04
C ALA A 96 3.94 3.76 10.45
N GLY A 97 3.04 4.30 11.27
CA GLY A 97 2.06 5.31 10.87
C GLY A 97 2.69 6.57 10.28
N ALA A 98 3.77 7.07 10.89
CA ALA A 98 4.53 8.20 10.36
C ALA A 98 5.14 7.89 8.99
N THR A 99 5.62 6.66 8.77
CA THR A 99 6.15 6.25 7.46
C THR A 99 5.09 6.26 6.37
N VAL A 100 3.89 5.79 6.69
CA VAL A 100 2.74 5.79 5.78
C VAL A 100 2.34 7.22 5.45
N CYS A 101 2.27 8.11 6.46
CA CYS A 101 2.00 9.53 6.24
C CYS A 101 3.06 10.19 5.35
N ILE A 102 4.36 9.89 5.54
CA ILE A 102 5.43 10.43 4.70
C ILE A 102 5.28 9.93 3.25
N ALA A 103 4.96 8.64 3.05
CA ALA A 103 4.75 8.08 1.72
C ALA A 103 3.54 8.72 1.01
N LEU A 104 2.43 8.90 1.72
CA LEU A 104 1.23 9.55 1.20
C LEU A 104 1.45 11.04 0.91
N LEU A 105 2.09 11.79 1.82
CA LEU A 105 2.44 13.20 1.60
C LEU A 105 3.47 13.39 0.49
N GLY A 106 4.23 12.34 0.13
CA GLY A 106 5.10 12.33 -1.05
C GLY A 106 4.36 12.67 -2.35
N MET A 107 3.05 12.39 -2.44
CA MET A 107 2.24 12.76 -3.61
C MET A 107 2.15 14.28 -3.83
N LEU A 108 2.34 15.10 -2.78
CA LEU A 108 2.36 16.56 -2.89
C LEU A 108 3.45 17.08 -3.83
N ILE A 109 4.51 16.30 -4.05
CA ILE A 109 5.61 16.61 -4.95
C ILE A 109 5.15 16.70 -6.40
N LEU A 110 4.10 15.96 -6.76
CA LEU A 110 3.55 15.95 -8.13
C LEU A 110 2.87 17.28 -8.49
N ARG A 111 2.49 18.09 -7.49
CA ARG A 111 1.80 19.38 -7.63
C ARG A 111 0.48 19.27 -8.42
N LEU A 112 -0.25 18.18 -8.21
CA LEU A 112 -1.56 17.96 -8.82
C LEU A 112 -2.66 18.24 -7.79
N GLY A 113 -3.53 19.20 -8.08
CA GLY A 113 -4.50 19.74 -7.12
C GLY A 113 -5.37 18.68 -6.44
N PHE A 114 -5.95 17.75 -7.22
CA PHE A 114 -6.80 16.70 -6.64
C PHE A 114 -5.99 15.65 -5.85
N LEU A 115 -4.77 15.32 -6.27
CA LEU A 115 -3.89 14.40 -5.52
C LEU A 115 -3.47 14.99 -4.18
N ASN A 116 -3.36 16.33 -4.08
CA ASN A 116 -3.07 16.98 -2.80
C ASN A 116 -4.19 16.73 -1.78
N GLY A 117 -5.45 16.88 -2.21
CA GLY A 117 -6.61 16.57 -1.37
C GLY A 117 -6.63 15.11 -0.91
N VAL A 118 -6.36 14.17 -1.83
CA VAL A 118 -6.25 12.73 -1.52
C VAL A 118 -5.11 12.45 -0.54
N ALA A 119 -3.93 13.03 -0.75
CA ALA A 119 -2.75 12.84 0.08
C ALA A 119 -2.99 13.29 1.53
N ILE A 120 -3.59 14.47 1.70
CA ILE A 120 -3.91 15.03 3.02
C ILE A 120 -5.00 14.20 3.68
N ALA A 121 -6.09 13.88 2.99
CA ALA A 121 -7.20 13.09 3.51
C ALA A 121 -6.74 11.70 3.98
N ALA A 122 -5.94 11.00 3.17
CA ALA A 122 -5.40 9.69 3.52
C ALA A 122 -4.43 9.78 4.71
N SER A 123 -3.56 10.80 4.75
CA SER A 123 -2.60 11.01 5.85
C SER A 123 -3.30 11.32 7.17
N VAL A 124 -4.33 12.17 7.15
CA VAL A 124 -5.18 12.46 8.32
C VAL A 124 -5.87 11.19 8.81
N THR A 125 -6.35 10.36 7.88
CA THR A 125 -6.98 9.08 8.24
C THR A 125 -6.04 8.14 8.96
N VAL A 126 -4.83 7.97 8.43
CA VAL A 126 -3.80 7.15 9.09
C VAL A 126 -3.43 7.72 10.45
N LEU A 127 -3.22 9.03 10.54
CA LEU A 127 -2.85 9.70 11.79
C LEU A 127 -3.91 9.52 12.88
N LEU A 128 -5.19 9.71 12.54
CA LEU A 128 -6.31 9.51 13.47
C LEU A 128 -6.48 8.04 13.85
N THR A 129 -6.26 7.12 12.92
CA THR A 129 -6.31 5.68 13.18
C THR A 129 -5.18 5.24 14.13
N VAL A 130 -3.97 5.75 13.92
CA VAL A 130 -2.82 5.53 14.81
C VAL A 130 -3.09 6.13 16.18
N ALA A 131 -3.60 7.36 16.25
CA ALA A 131 -3.99 7.99 17.51
C ALA A 131 -5.01 7.14 18.28
N ALA A 132 -6.05 6.63 17.60
CA ALA A 132 -7.03 5.72 18.19
C ALA A 132 -6.38 4.42 18.68
N SER A 133 -5.43 3.84 17.93
CA SER A 133 -4.74 2.61 18.33
C SER A 133 -3.86 2.77 19.59
N VAL A 134 -3.36 3.98 19.86
CA VAL A 134 -2.47 4.25 21.00
C VAL A 134 -3.21 4.86 22.21
N THR A 135 -4.41 5.42 22.00
CA THR A 135 -5.19 6.06 23.08
C THR A 135 -6.42 5.24 23.46
N LEU A 136 -7.29 4.96 22.50
CA LEU A 136 -8.56 4.27 22.72
C LEU A 136 -8.36 2.78 22.99
N LEU A 137 -7.49 2.10 22.23
CA LEU A 137 -7.28 0.67 22.40
C LEU A 137 -6.74 0.30 23.80
N PRO A 138 -5.72 0.98 24.37
CA PRO A 138 -5.25 0.67 25.73
C PRO A 138 -6.31 0.95 26.80
N ALA A 139 -7.15 1.97 26.61
CA ALA A 139 -8.27 2.25 27.50
C ALA A 139 -9.30 1.10 27.47
N LEU A 140 -9.66 0.63 26.27
CA LEU A 140 -10.57 -0.51 26.11
C LEU A 140 -9.98 -1.83 26.63
N LEU A 141 -8.66 -2.05 26.46
CA LEU A 141 -7.94 -3.18 27.03
C LEU A 141 -7.98 -3.16 28.56
N SER A 142 -7.78 -1.98 29.15
CA SER A 142 -7.85 -1.78 30.61
C SER A 142 -9.26 -2.05 31.15
N PHE A 143 -10.30 -1.67 30.39
CA PHE A 143 -11.71 -1.92 30.75
C PHE A 143 -12.10 -3.40 30.64
N ILE A 144 -11.64 -4.11 29.60
CA ILE A 144 -11.94 -5.54 29.39
C ILE A 144 -11.15 -6.42 30.36
N GLY A 145 -9.94 -6.00 30.72
CA GLY A 145 -9.06 -6.69 31.65
C GLY A 145 -8.75 -8.13 31.23
N PRO A 146 -8.78 -9.12 32.16
CA PRO A 146 -8.36 -10.50 31.87
C PRO A 146 -9.26 -11.22 30.85
N ARG A 147 -10.42 -10.66 30.48
CA ARG A 147 -11.32 -11.23 29.46
C ARG A 147 -10.74 -11.17 28.05
N ALA A 148 -9.64 -10.43 27.84
CA ALA A 148 -8.84 -10.49 26.63
C ALA A 148 -8.22 -11.89 26.39
N LEU A 149 -8.05 -12.70 27.44
CA LEU A 149 -7.65 -14.11 27.33
C LEU A 149 -8.87 -15.02 27.13
N SER A 150 -8.71 -16.06 26.31
CA SER A 150 -9.74 -17.08 26.14
C SER A 150 -10.06 -17.78 27.47
N ARG A 151 -11.25 -18.37 27.60
CA ARG A 151 -11.63 -19.12 28.81
C ARG A 151 -10.63 -20.24 29.14
N ARG A 152 -10.08 -20.89 28.11
CA ARG A 152 -9.07 -21.95 28.24
C ARG A 152 -7.72 -21.40 28.71
N GLU A 153 -7.27 -20.28 28.17
CA GLU A 153 -6.00 -19.66 28.58
C GLU A 153 -6.07 -19.11 30.00
N ARG A 154 -7.20 -18.51 30.41
CA ARG A 154 -7.39 -18.09 31.80
C ARG A 154 -7.33 -19.27 32.77
N ARG A 155 -7.98 -20.38 32.41
CA ARG A 155 -7.96 -21.61 33.20
C ARG A 155 -6.54 -22.18 33.29
N ARG A 156 -5.80 -22.23 32.17
CA ARG A 156 -4.41 -22.69 32.15
C ARG A 156 -3.48 -21.80 32.97
N LEU A 157 -3.64 -20.48 32.91
CA LEU A 157 -2.86 -19.53 33.71
C LEU A 157 -3.14 -19.72 35.21
N ALA A 158 -4.39 -19.98 35.58
CA ALA A 158 -4.78 -20.27 36.96
C ALA A 158 -4.28 -21.64 37.46
N GLU A 159 -4.22 -22.65 36.58
CA GLU A 159 -3.83 -24.02 36.93
C GLU A 159 -2.29 -24.24 36.92
N HIS A 160 -1.55 -23.61 36.00
CA HIS A 160 -0.13 -23.91 35.75
C HIS A 160 0.80 -22.71 35.94
N GLY A 161 0.27 -21.52 36.26
CA GLY A 161 1.05 -20.30 36.41
C GLY A 161 1.61 -19.74 35.08
N PRO A 162 2.44 -18.69 35.15
CA PRO A 162 3.05 -18.07 33.98
C PRO A 162 4.06 -19.01 33.32
N ALA A 163 3.90 -19.29 32.03
CA ALA A 163 4.85 -20.08 31.27
C ALA A 163 5.34 -19.31 30.03
N PRO A 164 6.64 -19.30 29.74
CA PRO A 164 7.14 -18.77 28.48
C PRO A 164 6.57 -19.60 27.32
N GLU A 165 5.93 -18.95 26.34
CA GLU A 165 5.53 -19.62 25.09
C GLU A 165 6.79 -20.03 24.34
N VAL A 166 7.18 -21.30 24.45
CA VAL A 166 8.26 -21.86 23.62
C VAL A 166 7.71 -21.99 22.20
N PRO A 167 8.33 -21.37 21.19
CA PRO A 167 7.88 -21.46 19.81
C PRO A 167 8.10 -22.89 19.27
N THR A 168 7.13 -23.77 19.54
CA THR A 168 7.10 -25.15 19.05
C THR A 168 5.97 -25.29 18.04
N GLY A 169 6.26 -25.81 16.84
CA GLY A 169 5.23 -26.08 15.83
C GLY A 169 5.65 -25.99 14.36
N LEU A 170 4.65 -25.91 13.49
CA LEU A 170 4.79 -25.85 12.02
C LEU A 170 5.63 -24.65 11.54
N ALA A 171 5.54 -23.50 12.22
CA ALA A 171 6.34 -22.31 11.91
C ALA A 171 7.84 -22.57 12.09
N ALA A 172 8.23 -23.27 13.17
CA ALA A 172 9.63 -23.62 13.42
C ALA A 172 10.16 -24.63 12.40
N ARG A 173 9.30 -25.57 11.96
CA ARG A 173 9.61 -26.53 10.89
C ARG A 173 9.75 -25.85 9.54
N TRP A 174 8.88 -24.90 9.24
CA TRP A 174 8.92 -24.10 8.02
C TRP A 174 10.17 -23.22 7.98
N ALA A 175 10.48 -22.52 9.07
CA ALA A 175 11.71 -21.73 9.21
C ALA A 175 12.97 -22.59 8.98
N ALA A 176 13.02 -23.78 9.59
CA ALA A 176 14.11 -24.72 9.37
C ALA A 176 14.17 -25.28 7.93
N PHE A 177 13.04 -25.40 7.25
CA PHE A 177 12.99 -25.81 5.84
C PHE A 177 13.52 -24.71 4.92
N VAL A 178 13.10 -23.46 5.14
CA VAL A 178 13.59 -22.28 4.42
C VAL A 178 15.11 -22.10 4.60
N GLU A 179 15.60 -22.31 5.84
CA GLU A 179 17.02 -22.27 6.17
C GLU A 179 17.86 -23.32 5.41
N ARG A 180 17.29 -24.49 5.10
CA ARG A 180 17.99 -25.57 4.38
C ARG A 180 18.11 -25.32 2.88
N HIS A 181 17.17 -24.59 2.26
CA HIS A 181 17.14 -24.36 0.81
C HIS A 181 16.97 -22.87 0.42
N PRO A 182 17.79 -21.94 0.96
CA PRO A 182 17.56 -20.51 0.78
C PRO A 182 17.68 -20.08 -0.69
N LYS A 183 18.60 -20.66 -1.47
CA LYS A 183 18.79 -20.31 -2.89
C LYS A 183 17.62 -20.73 -3.77
N LEU A 184 17.13 -21.96 -3.58
CA LEU A 184 16.04 -22.50 -4.40
C LEU A 184 14.73 -21.75 -4.10
N LEU A 185 14.40 -21.59 -2.82
CA LEU A 185 13.19 -20.89 -2.41
C LEU A 185 13.22 -19.40 -2.72
N GLY A 186 14.38 -18.75 -2.55
CA GLY A 186 14.58 -17.36 -2.98
C GLY A 186 14.43 -17.20 -4.49
N GLY A 187 15.01 -18.12 -5.28
CA GLY A 187 14.86 -18.13 -6.74
C GLY A 187 13.43 -18.37 -7.21
N LEU A 188 12.70 -19.28 -6.56
CA LEU A 188 11.29 -19.55 -6.85
C LEU A 188 10.40 -18.36 -6.50
N ALA A 189 10.63 -17.73 -5.34
CA ALA A 189 9.92 -16.52 -4.93
C ALA A 189 10.17 -15.37 -5.91
N LEU A 190 11.43 -15.15 -6.30
CA LEU A 190 11.79 -14.15 -7.30
C LEU A 190 11.13 -14.45 -8.65
N GLY A 191 11.20 -15.69 -9.13
CA GLY A 191 10.57 -16.11 -10.38
C GLY A 191 9.06 -15.89 -10.39
N LEU A 192 8.36 -16.25 -9.30
CA LEU A 192 6.92 -16.01 -9.15
C LEU A 192 6.59 -14.52 -9.21
N VAL A 193 7.33 -13.69 -8.48
CA VAL A 193 7.12 -12.23 -8.46
C VAL A 193 7.42 -11.62 -9.82
N THR A 194 8.47 -12.06 -10.51
CA THR A 194 8.78 -11.62 -11.87
C THR A 194 7.66 -11.99 -12.83
N VAL A 195 7.15 -13.22 -12.80
CA VAL A 195 6.03 -13.65 -13.66
C VAL A 195 4.78 -12.80 -13.39
N LEU A 196 4.46 -12.55 -12.12
CA LEU A 196 3.34 -11.69 -11.75
C LEU A 196 3.56 -10.22 -12.14
N ALA A 197 4.81 -9.75 -12.20
CA ALA A 197 5.15 -8.39 -12.60
C ALA A 197 5.22 -8.20 -14.12
N LEU A 198 5.40 -9.26 -14.93
CA LEU A 198 5.52 -9.14 -16.39
C LEU A 198 4.39 -8.33 -17.06
N PRO A 199 3.10 -8.49 -16.69
CA PRO A 199 2.02 -7.73 -17.33
C PRO A 199 2.13 -6.21 -17.10
N THR A 200 2.87 -5.74 -16.09
CA THR A 200 3.08 -4.29 -15.88
C THR A 200 3.78 -3.61 -17.04
N LEU A 201 4.56 -4.35 -17.82
CA LEU A 201 5.22 -3.80 -19.01
C LEU A 201 4.21 -3.48 -20.13
N SER A 202 3.01 -4.06 -20.05
CA SER A 202 1.90 -3.77 -20.97
C SER A 202 0.91 -2.76 -20.39
N LEU A 203 1.24 -2.07 -19.30
CA LEU A 203 0.34 -1.11 -18.65
C LEU A 203 -0.03 0.01 -19.61
N HIS A 204 -1.32 0.11 -19.91
CA HIS A 204 -1.89 1.21 -20.68
C HIS A 204 -2.69 2.13 -19.73
N LEU A 205 -2.19 3.36 -19.58
CA LEU A 205 -2.85 4.39 -18.78
C LEU A 205 -3.81 5.16 -19.66
N GLY A 206 -5.06 5.25 -19.23
CA GLY A 206 -6.10 5.94 -19.97
C GLY A 206 -7.35 6.09 -19.12
N THR A 207 -8.40 6.65 -19.72
CA THR A 207 -9.67 6.86 -19.03
C THR A 207 -10.59 5.65 -19.17
N SER A 208 -11.08 5.14 -18.04
CA SER A 208 -12.21 4.21 -18.04
C SER A 208 -13.50 5.03 -18.15
N ASP A 209 -14.38 4.68 -19.09
CA ASP A 209 -15.66 5.36 -19.30
C ASP A 209 -16.84 4.49 -18.85
N GLN A 210 -18.08 4.98 -19.03
CA GLN A 210 -19.26 4.18 -18.67
C GLN A 210 -19.37 2.90 -19.49
N GLY A 211 -18.60 2.78 -20.58
CA GLY A 211 -18.52 1.59 -21.38
C GLY A 211 -17.79 0.41 -20.72
N ASN A 212 -17.02 0.67 -19.66
CA ASN A 212 -16.40 -0.41 -18.90
C ASN A 212 -17.32 -0.98 -17.81
N ASN A 213 -18.43 -0.32 -17.49
CA ASN A 213 -19.34 -0.74 -16.43
C ASN A 213 -20.09 -2.05 -16.78
N PRO A 214 -20.66 -2.75 -15.77
CA PRO A 214 -21.47 -3.94 -16.00
C PRO A 214 -22.66 -3.66 -16.93
N ARG A 215 -22.99 -4.60 -17.82
CA ARG A 215 -24.13 -4.48 -18.78
C ARG A 215 -25.49 -4.28 -18.10
N SER A 216 -25.60 -4.66 -16.84
CA SER A 216 -26.80 -4.45 -16.02
C SER A 216 -26.99 -2.99 -15.61
N SER A 217 -25.95 -2.15 -15.69
CA SER A 217 -26.05 -0.74 -15.32
C SER A 217 -26.81 0.06 -16.37
N THR A 218 -27.72 0.92 -15.92
CA THR A 218 -28.44 1.87 -16.79
C THR A 218 -27.49 2.83 -17.51
N THR A 219 -26.39 3.23 -16.86
CA THR A 219 -25.38 4.11 -17.47
C THR A 219 -24.64 3.43 -18.61
N ARG A 220 -24.35 2.12 -18.50
CA ARG A 220 -23.75 1.33 -19.58
C ARG A 220 -24.72 1.16 -20.75
N GLN A 221 -25.99 0.91 -20.47
CA GLN A 221 -27.01 0.78 -21.52
C GLN A 221 -27.20 2.09 -22.28
N ALA A 222 -27.23 3.23 -21.59
CA ALA A 222 -27.29 4.55 -22.23
C ALA A 222 -26.07 4.83 -23.11
N TYR A 223 -24.87 4.48 -22.63
CA TYR A 223 -23.62 4.60 -23.39
C TYR A 223 -23.67 3.77 -24.68
N ASP A 224 -24.11 2.51 -24.58
CA ASP A 224 -24.20 1.60 -25.72
C ASP A 224 -25.23 2.09 -26.74
N LEU A 225 -26.39 2.59 -26.28
CA LEU A 225 -27.41 3.18 -27.16
C LEU A 225 -26.92 4.43 -27.90
N LEU A 226 -26.13 5.29 -27.25
CA LEU A 226 -25.52 6.45 -27.89
C LEU A 226 -24.48 6.02 -28.93
N ALA A 227 -23.64 5.05 -28.60
CA ALA A 227 -22.63 4.53 -29.51
C ALA A 227 -23.25 3.84 -30.74
N ASP A 228 -24.31 3.05 -30.53
CA ASP A 228 -25.03 2.35 -31.61
C ASP A 228 -25.79 3.33 -32.52
N GLY A 229 -26.36 4.40 -31.94
CA GLY A 229 -27.17 5.38 -32.67
C GLY A 229 -26.37 6.43 -33.44
N PHE A 230 -25.26 6.90 -32.86
CA PHE A 230 -24.52 8.07 -33.36
C PHE A 230 -23.02 7.82 -33.59
N GLY A 231 -22.53 6.60 -33.32
CA GLY A 231 -21.13 6.22 -33.44
C GLY A 231 -20.39 6.28 -32.09
N PRO A 232 -19.31 5.49 -31.93
CA PRO A 232 -18.66 5.28 -30.64
C PRO A 232 -17.96 6.53 -30.08
N GLY A 233 -17.45 7.44 -30.92
CA GLY A 233 -16.75 8.65 -30.47
C GLY A 233 -17.65 9.75 -29.91
N VAL A 234 -18.97 9.63 -30.06
CA VAL A 234 -19.94 10.60 -29.50
C VAL A 234 -19.91 10.64 -27.97
N ASN A 235 -19.45 9.55 -27.34
CA ASN A 235 -19.31 9.49 -25.89
C ASN A 235 -18.08 10.26 -25.35
N GLY A 236 -17.21 10.77 -26.23
CA GLY A 236 -16.05 11.58 -25.83
C GLY A 236 -15.52 12.41 -26.99
N PRO A 237 -16.28 13.43 -27.44
CA PRO A 237 -15.83 14.31 -28.50
C PRO A 237 -14.62 15.13 -28.04
N LEU A 238 -13.76 15.46 -29.00
CA LEU A 238 -12.64 16.37 -28.83
C LEU A 238 -13.10 17.79 -29.12
N THR A 239 -12.58 18.76 -28.38
CA THR A 239 -12.94 20.17 -28.55
C THR A 239 -11.70 20.95 -28.90
N LEU A 240 -11.69 21.60 -30.07
CA LEU A 240 -10.62 22.50 -30.44
C LEU A 240 -11.07 23.93 -30.15
N VAL A 241 -10.22 24.70 -29.47
CA VAL A 241 -10.50 26.08 -29.08
C VAL A 241 -9.33 26.95 -29.49
N THR A 242 -9.61 28.12 -30.09
CA THR A 242 -8.58 29.08 -30.49
C THR A 242 -9.05 30.50 -30.24
N PRO A 243 -8.18 31.42 -29.80
CA PRO A 243 -8.41 32.84 -30.01
C PRO A 243 -8.40 33.13 -31.52
N VAL A 244 -9.13 34.16 -31.93
CA VAL A 244 -9.25 34.55 -33.34
C VAL A 244 -9.06 36.05 -33.44
N ASP A 245 -8.05 36.48 -34.21
CA ASP A 245 -7.79 37.91 -34.46
C ASP A 245 -7.89 38.23 -35.96
N GLY A 246 -9.06 38.73 -36.36
CA GLY A 246 -9.30 39.23 -37.71
C GLY A 246 -9.74 38.17 -38.73
N SER A 247 -9.82 38.58 -40.00
CA SER A 247 -10.39 37.76 -41.09
C SER A 247 -9.47 36.67 -41.60
N HIS A 248 -8.15 36.83 -41.45
CA HIS A 248 -7.15 35.84 -41.87
C HIS A 248 -7.25 34.57 -41.02
N ASP A 249 -7.39 34.72 -39.70
CA ASP A 249 -7.58 33.61 -38.77
C ASP A 249 -8.92 32.88 -38.99
N LYS A 250 -9.99 33.62 -39.33
CA LYS A 250 -11.27 33.02 -39.71
C LYS A 250 -11.16 32.14 -40.97
N ALA A 251 -10.38 32.57 -41.96
CA ALA A 251 -10.14 31.79 -43.18
C ALA A 251 -9.27 30.55 -42.92
N ALA A 252 -8.23 30.69 -42.12
CA ALA A 252 -7.37 29.58 -41.71
C ALA A 252 -8.14 28.54 -40.86
N LEU A 253 -9.03 28.99 -39.98
CA LEU A 253 -9.89 28.10 -39.19
C LEU A 253 -10.92 27.36 -40.04
N ALA A 254 -11.46 27.99 -41.08
CA ALA A 254 -12.33 27.32 -42.04
C ALA A 254 -11.56 26.26 -42.87
N HIS A 255 -10.31 26.54 -43.22
CA HIS A 255 -9.42 25.55 -43.85
C HIS A 255 -9.15 24.37 -42.92
N LEU A 256 -8.78 24.63 -41.65
CA LEU A 256 -8.58 23.61 -40.63
C LEU A 256 -9.83 22.73 -40.46
N ALA A 257 -11.02 23.33 -40.37
CA ALA A 257 -12.27 22.57 -40.28
C ALA A 257 -12.51 21.65 -41.49
N SER A 258 -12.03 22.03 -42.68
CA SER A 258 -12.11 21.17 -43.87
C SER A 258 -11.08 20.03 -43.85
N GLU A 259 -9.87 20.31 -43.37
CA GLU A 259 -8.78 19.35 -43.25
C GLU A 259 -9.06 18.29 -42.18
N LEU A 260 -9.65 18.71 -41.04
CA LEU A 260 -10.11 17.82 -39.97
C LEU A 260 -11.12 16.78 -40.48
N ARG A 261 -12.03 17.17 -41.38
CA ARG A 261 -13.01 16.24 -41.97
C ARG A 261 -12.36 15.19 -42.88
N GLY A 262 -11.18 15.48 -43.43
CA GLY A 262 -10.42 14.56 -44.26
C GLY A 262 -9.39 13.73 -43.47
N THR A 263 -9.28 13.95 -42.15
CA THR A 263 -8.29 13.27 -41.32
C THR A 263 -8.78 11.88 -40.93
N ASP A 264 -7.93 10.86 -41.14
CA ASP A 264 -8.21 9.49 -40.70
C ASP A 264 -8.45 9.43 -39.18
N GLY A 265 -9.54 8.81 -38.76
CA GLY A 265 -9.96 8.72 -37.35
C GLY A 265 -11.05 9.71 -36.94
N VAL A 266 -11.44 10.64 -37.82
CA VAL A 266 -12.51 11.61 -37.57
C VAL A 266 -13.81 11.15 -38.23
N ALA A 267 -14.88 11.00 -37.45
CA ALA A 267 -16.21 10.66 -37.95
C ALA A 267 -17.02 11.90 -38.35
N ASP A 268 -16.98 12.96 -37.55
CA ASP A 268 -17.70 14.21 -37.83
C ASP A 268 -16.98 15.42 -37.22
N VAL A 269 -17.19 16.60 -37.82
CA VAL A 269 -16.65 17.87 -37.35
C VAL A 269 -17.75 18.93 -37.38
N SER A 270 -18.07 19.48 -36.21
CA SER A 270 -19.10 20.50 -36.07
C SER A 270 -18.70 21.81 -36.77
N PRO A 271 -19.68 22.64 -37.17
CA PRO A 271 -19.39 23.97 -37.69
C PRO A 271 -18.65 24.83 -36.66
N VAL A 272 -17.73 25.66 -37.15
CA VAL A 272 -17.01 26.63 -36.32
C VAL A 272 -18.01 27.59 -35.66
N THR A 273 -17.97 27.66 -34.33
CA THR A 273 -18.83 28.53 -33.54
C THR A 273 -18.00 29.59 -32.85
N TYR A 274 -18.35 30.85 -33.08
CA TYR A 274 -17.68 32.01 -32.50
C TYR A 274 -18.36 32.46 -31.20
N ASN A 275 -17.60 33.08 -30.30
CA ASN A 275 -18.17 33.76 -29.14
C ASN A 275 -18.86 35.07 -29.56
N ALA A 276 -19.57 35.71 -28.62
CA ALA A 276 -20.32 36.94 -28.90
C ALA A 276 -19.46 38.11 -29.43
N ASP A 277 -18.19 38.14 -29.04
CA ASP A 277 -17.24 39.20 -29.39
C ASP A 277 -16.33 38.84 -30.58
N ASP A 278 -16.58 37.70 -31.25
CA ASP A 278 -15.77 37.16 -32.37
C ASP A 278 -14.25 36.96 -32.08
N SER A 279 -13.85 37.02 -30.81
CA SER A 279 -12.47 36.92 -30.34
C SER A 279 -12.01 35.49 -30.06
N ALA A 280 -12.94 34.54 -30.01
CA ALA A 280 -12.63 33.13 -29.84
C ALA A 280 -13.58 32.26 -30.65
N ALA A 281 -13.07 31.13 -31.11
CA ALA A 281 -13.83 30.11 -31.81
C ALA A 281 -13.59 28.75 -31.19
N HIS A 282 -14.62 27.90 -31.29
CA HIS A 282 -14.49 26.49 -30.96
C HIS A 282 -15.17 25.64 -32.03
N LEU A 283 -14.64 24.43 -32.18
CA LEU A 283 -15.22 23.38 -33.00
C LEU A 283 -15.08 22.04 -32.27
N THR A 284 -15.97 21.12 -32.59
CA THR A 284 -16.05 19.82 -31.95
C THR A 284 -15.75 18.75 -32.99
N VAL A 285 -14.79 17.89 -32.69
CA VAL A 285 -14.38 16.75 -33.51
C VAL A 285 -14.88 15.49 -32.83
N VAL A 286 -15.69 14.71 -33.53
CA VAL A 286 -16.18 13.41 -33.07
C VAL A 286 -15.27 12.33 -33.67
N PRO A 287 -14.53 11.56 -32.86
CA PRO A 287 -13.73 10.45 -33.35
C PRO A 287 -14.58 9.31 -33.91
N ASP A 288 -13.99 8.46 -34.75
CA ASP A 288 -14.60 7.21 -35.25
C ASP A 288 -14.55 6.05 -34.25
N SER A 289 -13.81 6.23 -33.16
CA SER A 289 -13.45 5.22 -32.18
C SER A 289 -13.80 5.67 -30.76
N ALA A 290 -13.83 4.73 -29.81
CA ALA A 290 -14.27 5.01 -28.44
C ALA A 290 -13.25 5.91 -27.69
N PRO A 291 -13.68 6.75 -26.73
CA PRO A 291 -12.81 7.67 -26.00
C PRO A 291 -11.64 7.03 -25.26
N GLN A 292 -11.78 5.76 -24.90
CA GLN A 292 -10.80 4.95 -24.18
C GLN A 292 -9.85 4.15 -25.10
N SER A 293 -9.98 4.29 -26.43
CA SER A 293 -9.21 3.51 -27.39
C SER A 293 -7.86 4.15 -27.69
N GLU A 294 -6.83 3.33 -27.92
CA GLU A 294 -5.51 3.80 -28.37
C GLU A 294 -5.59 4.57 -29.70
N GLN A 295 -6.59 4.28 -30.54
CA GLN A 295 -6.82 4.97 -31.81
C GLN A 295 -7.21 6.43 -31.59
N THR A 296 -8.04 6.71 -30.57
CA THR A 296 -8.45 8.07 -30.21
C THR A 296 -7.29 8.86 -29.62
N SER A 297 -6.46 8.26 -28.76
CA SER A 297 -5.25 8.91 -28.25
C SER A 297 -4.25 9.22 -29.37
N ALA A 298 -4.04 8.26 -30.30
CA ALA A 298 -3.21 8.48 -31.48
C ALA A 298 -3.77 9.56 -32.43
N LEU A 299 -5.09 9.73 -32.47
CA LEU A 299 -5.74 10.83 -33.18
C LEU A 299 -5.44 12.17 -32.49
N VAL A 300 -5.55 12.26 -31.16
CA VAL A 300 -5.20 13.47 -30.40
C VAL A 300 -3.74 13.88 -30.67
N ASP A 301 -2.81 12.93 -30.62
CA ASP A 301 -1.40 13.19 -30.93
C ASP A 301 -1.22 13.71 -32.35
N ARG A 302 -1.84 13.05 -33.35
CA ARG A 302 -1.77 13.45 -34.76
C ARG A 302 -2.37 14.83 -35.00
N LEU A 303 -3.48 15.15 -34.35
CA LEU A 303 -4.08 16.47 -34.41
C LEU A 303 -3.10 17.53 -33.91
N ARG A 304 -2.36 17.26 -32.84
CA ARG A 304 -1.40 18.17 -32.23
C ARG A 304 -0.07 18.28 -32.98
N THR A 305 0.42 17.20 -33.59
CA THR A 305 1.74 17.19 -34.25
C THR A 305 1.69 17.54 -35.74
N ASP A 306 0.63 17.13 -36.44
CA ASP A 306 0.60 17.16 -37.90
C ASP A 306 -0.44 18.16 -38.43
N VAL A 307 -1.68 18.10 -37.91
CA VAL A 307 -2.82 18.84 -38.50
C VAL A 307 -2.90 20.29 -37.99
N VAL A 308 -2.85 20.49 -36.67
CA VAL A 308 -2.93 21.83 -36.07
C VAL A 308 -1.74 22.72 -36.50
N PRO A 309 -0.47 22.26 -36.40
CA PRO A 309 0.66 23.09 -36.80
C PRO A 309 0.64 23.49 -38.28
N GLY A 310 0.04 22.65 -39.15
CA GLY A 310 -0.17 22.96 -40.57
C GLY A 310 -1.10 24.16 -40.78
N ALA A 311 -2.13 24.31 -39.94
CA ALA A 311 -3.05 25.45 -40.00
C ALA A 311 -2.53 26.71 -39.29
N GLU A 312 -1.67 26.54 -38.29
CA GLU A 312 -0.97 27.64 -37.61
C GLU A 312 0.15 28.24 -38.48
N ALA A 313 0.71 27.45 -39.40
CA ALA A 313 1.78 27.88 -40.29
C ALA A 313 1.36 29.06 -41.20
N GLY A 314 1.68 30.28 -40.76
CA GLY A 314 1.38 31.53 -41.48
C GLY A 314 0.18 32.32 -40.95
N SER A 315 -0.36 31.96 -39.79
CA SER A 315 -1.42 32.70 -39.09
C SER A 315 -1.02 33.04 -37.63
N THR A 316 -1.88 33.78 -36.92
CA THR A 316 -1.75 34.04 -35.47
C THR A 316 -2.57 33.07 -34.63
N LEU A 317 -3.11 32.00 -35.24
CA LEU A 317 -3.89 30.98 -34.55
C LEU A 317 -3.04 30.23 -33.52
N ASP A 318 -3.67 29.95 -32.38
CA ASP A 318 -3.13 29.10 -31.30
C ASP A 318 -4.25 28.12 -30.94
N VAL A 319 -4.26 26.97 -31.61
CA VAL A 319 -5.36 26.01 -31.52
C VAL A 319 -5.06 24.97 -30.44
N GLN A 320 -5.86 25.00 -29.39
CA GLN A 320 -5.74 24.09 -28.26
C GLN A 320 -6.69 22.91 -28.45
N VAL A 321 -6.14 21.68 -28.47
CA VAL A 321 -6.92 20.43 -28.53
C VAL A 321 -7.26 19.97 -27.11
N GLY A 322 -8.54 20.08 -26.77
CA GLY A 322 -9.12 19.63 -25.51
C GLY A 322 -10.15 18.52 -25.70
N GLY A 323 -10.99 18.34 -24.68
CA GLY A 323 -11.91 17.21 -24.56
C GLY A 323 -11.46 16.24 -23.47
N VAL A 324 -12.33 15.30 -23.11
CA VAL A 324 -12.08 14.38 -21.99
C VAL A 324 -10.87 13.51 -22.26
N THR A 325 -10.79 12.86 -23.43
CA THR A 325 -9.66 12.00 -23.79
C THR A 325 -8.33 12.76 -23.82
N ALA A 326 -8.27 13.90 -24.52
CA ALA A 326 -7.06 14.73 -24.57
C ALA A 326 -6.59 15.18 -23.17
N SER A 327 -7.52 15.54 -22.28
CA SER A 327 -7.19 15.92 -20.91
C SER A 327 -6.61 14.76 -20.10
N TYR A 328 -7.10 13.53 -20.32
CA TYR A 328 -6.57 12.34 -19.65
C TYR A 328 -5.22 11.89 -20.21
N ASP A 329 -4.99 12.04 -21.50
CA ASP A 329 -3.71 11.74 -22.14
C ASP A 329 -2.62 12.72 -21.64
N ASP A 330 -2.91 14.03 -21.61
CA ASP A 330 -2.04 15.05 -21.01
C ASP A 330 -1.74 14.72 -19.54
N PHE A 331 -2.78 14.30 -18.81
CA PHE A 331 -2.65 13.94 -17.42
C PHE A 331 -1.77 12.71 -17.20
N ALA A 332 -1.93 11.68 -18.05
CA ALA A 332 -1.11 10.48 -18.03
C ALA A 332 0.36 10.79 -18.35
N GLU A 333 0.62 11.64 -19.35
CA GLU A 333 1.98 12.04 -19.72
C GLU A 333 2.68 12.76 -18.56
N VAL A 334 2.00 13.71 -17.91
CA VAL A 334 2.53 14.43 -16.73
C VAL A 334 2.82 13.47 -15.57
N ILE A 335 1.96 12.47 -15.34
CA ILE A 335 2.20 11.47 -14.30
C ILE A 335 3.39 10.60 -14.65
N ILE A 336 3.44 10.02 -15.85
CA ILE A 336 4.53 9.13 -16.28
C ILE A 336 5.87 9.86 -16.21
N GLY A 337 5.93 11.11 -16.68
CA GLY A 337 7.13 11.93 -16.61
C GLY A 337 7.61 12.21 -15.18
N LYS A 338 6.69 12.35 -14.22
CA LYS A 338 7.01 12.59 -12.81
C LYS A 338 7.14 11.33 -11.96
N LEU A 339 6.68 10.17 -12.46
CA LEU A 339 6.65 8.92 -11.71
C LEU A 339 8.04 8.48 -11.21
N PRO A 340 9.14 8.55 -11.99
CA PRO A 340 10.46 8.19 -11.51
C PRO A 340 10.95 9.08 -10.36
N LEU A 341 10.67 10.38 -10.44
CA LEU A 341 10.99 11.34 -9.38
C LEU A 341 10.19 11.03 -8.12
N PHE A 342 8.88 10.82 -8.26
CA PHE A 342 7.99 10.49 -7.16
C PHE A 342 8.39 9.18 -6.46
N VAL A 343 8.58 8.09 -7.22
CA VAL A 343 9.06 6.81 -6.69
C VAL A 343 10.42 6.97 -6.02
N GLY A 344 11.34 7.69 -6.65
CA GLY A 344 12.68 7.95 -6.10
C GLY A 344 12.63 8.69 -4.76
N VAL A 345 11.76 9.68 -4.61
CA VAL A 345 11.61 10.42 -3.35
C VAL A 345 10.94 9.56 -2.26
N VAL A 346 9.85 8.85 -2.57
CA VAL A 346 9.16 7.99 -1.60
C VAL A 346 10.09 6.87 -1.13
N VAL A 347 10.77 6.20 -2.06
CA VAL A 347 11.76 5.16 -1.75
C VAL A 347 12.93 5.75 -0.98
N GLY A 348 13.43 6.92 -1.37
CA GLY A 348 14.55 7.59 -0.71
C GLY A 348 14.23 7.99 0.74
N LEU A 349 13.07 8.60 0.97
CA LEU A 349 12.58 8.98 2.30
C LEU A 349 12.32 7.74 3.18
N GLY A 350 11.74 6.69 2.62
CA GLY A 350 11.58 5.42 3.33
C GLY A 350 12.92 4.77 3.67
N CYS A 351 13.86 4.78 2.73
CA CYS A 351 15.20 4.26 2.96
C CYS A 351 15.90 5.04 4.07
N LEU A 352 15.80 6.36 4.05
CA LEU A 352 16.35 7.24 5.09
C LEU A 352 15.75 6.89 6.45
N LEU A 353 14.43 6.72 6.52
CA LEU A 353 13.74 6.41 7.76
C LEU A 353 14.13 5.01 8.30
N LEU A 354 14.23 3.99 7.44
CA LEU A 354 14.71 2.66 7.81
C LEU A 354 16.20 2.67 8.19
N LEU A 355 16.99 3.54 7.57
CA LEU A 355 18.41 3.73 7.91
C LEU A 355 18.55 4.36 9.29
N LEU A 356 17.69 5.31 9.66
CA LEU A 356 17.64 5.86 11.02
C LEU A 356 17.20 4.78 12.04
N ALA A 357 16.25 3.93 11.68
CA ALA A 357 15.72 2.86 12.51
C ALA A 357 16.75 1.76 12.82
N PHE A 358 17.34 1.19 11.77
CA PHE A 358 18.17 -0.02 11.85
C PHE A 358 19.66 0.26 11.79
N ARG A 359 20.05 1.49 11.45
CA ARG A 359 21.46 1.91 11.30
C ARG A 359 22.23 0.91 10.43
N SER A 360 21.63 0.52 9.31
CA SER A 360 22.20 -0.34 8.28
C SER A 360 21.79 0.21 6.92
N ILE A 361 22.70 0.15 5.93
CA ILE A 361 22.40 0.54 4.54
C ILE A 361 21.81 -0.63 3.76
N GLY A 362 22.24 -1.86 4.08
CA GLY A 362 21.73 -3.06 3.42
C GLY A 362 20.24 -3.21 3.65
N ILE A 363 19.76 -3.06 4.89
CA ILE A 363 18.34 -3.26 5.26
C ILE A 363 17.35 -2.40 4.47
N PRO A 364 17.52 -1.08 4.41
CA PRO A 364 16.69 -0.20 3.61
C PRO A 364 16.68 -0.55 2.13
N LEU A 365 17.84 -0.88 1.54
CA LEU A 365 17.93 -1.09 0.10
C LEU A 365 17.18 -2.35 -0.35
N LYS A 366 17.33 -3.47 0.38
CA LYS A 366 16.52 -4.67 0.11
C LYS A 366 15.04 -4.42 0.38
N ALA A 367 14.71 -3.65 1.42
CA ALA A 367 13.32 -3.25 1.68
C ALA A 367 12.68 -2.57 0.48
N ALA A 368 13.35 -1.53 -0.02
CA ALA A 368 12.92 -0.80 -1.19
C ALA A 368 12.74 -1.71 -2.41
N ALA A 369 13.73 -2.56 -2.70
CA ALA A 369 13.66 -3.47 -3.84
C ALA A 369 12.48 -4.45 -3.75
N MET A 370 12.23 -5.00 -2.56
CA MET A 370 11.10 -5.91 -2.32
C MET A 370 9.75 -5.18 -2.43
N ASN A 371 9.65 -3.96 -1.91
CA ASN A 371 8.45 -3.14 -2.04
C ASN A 371 8.15 -2.83 -3.51
N VAL A 372 9.15 -2.41 -4.28
CA VAL A 372 9.00 -2.17 -5.72
C VAL A 372 8.56 -3.45 -6.44
N ALA A 373 9.12 -4.60 -6.07
CA ALA A 373 8.72 -5.89 -6.64
C ALA A 373 7.27 -6.29 -6.27
N ALA A 374 6.83 -6.04 -5.03
CA ALA A 374 5.44 -6.26 -4.61
C ALA A 374 4.46 -5.36 -5.37
N VAL A 375 4.82 -4.07 -5.52
CA VAL A 375 4.04 -3.09 -6.28
C VAL A 375 3.94 -3.50 -7.76
N ALA A 376 5.06 -3.91 -8.37
CA ALA A 376 5.06 -4.40 -9.75
C ALA A 376 4.20 -5.67 -9.90
N ALA A 377 4.32 -6.65 -8.99
CA ALA A 377 3.46 -7.83 -9.03
C ALA A 377 1.96 -7.48 -8.88
N ALA A 378 1.62 -6.51 -8.04
CA ALA A 378 0.25 -6.05 -7.87
C ALA A 378 -0.31 -5.38 -9.13
N PHE A 379 0.45 -4.48 -9.76
CA PHE A 379 0.03 -3.90 -11.03
C PHE A 379 -0.09 -4.94 -12.13
N GLY A 380 0.77 -5.95 -12.17
CA GLY A 380 0.67 -6.98 -13.20
C GLY A 380 -0.61 -7.81 -13.07
N VAL A 381 -1.07 -8.06 -11.84
CA VAL A 381 -2.39 -8.67 -11.61
C VAL A 381 -3.54 -7.72 -11.95
N VAL A 382 -3.42 -6.43 -11.64
CA VAL A 382 -4.42 -5.42 -12.05
C VAL A 382 -4.54 -5.36 -13.57
N VAL A 383 -3.42 -5.32 -14.30
CA VAL A 383 -3.40 -5.34 -15.77
C VAL A 383 -4.04 -6.62 -16.29
N ALA A 384 -3.69 -7.79 -15.74
CA ALA A 384 -4.28 -9.06 -16.17
C ALA A 384 -5.81 -9.09 -15.96
N ILE A 385 -6.30 -8.59 -14.82
CA ILE A 385 -7.74 -8.61 -14.50
C ILE A 385 -8.51 -7.55 -15.27
N PHE A 386 -8.05 -6.29 -15.25
CA PHE A 386 -8.81 -5.14 -15.73
C PHE A 386 -8.48 -4.75 -17.17
N GLN A 387 -7.25 -4.96 -17.64
CA GLN A 387 -6.84 -4.62 -19.00
C GLN A 387 -6.97 -5.83 -19.94
N TRP A 388 -6.56 -7.04 -19.52
CA TRP A 388 -6.76 -8.26 -20.31
C TRP A 388 -8.14 -8.91 -20.09
N GLY A 389 -8.88 -8.48 -19.06
CA GLY A 389 -10.24 -8.95 -18.78
C GLY A 389 -10.31 -10.30 -18.08
N TRP A 390 -9.24 -10.77 -17.43
CA TRP A 390 -9.25 -12.07 -16.75
C TRP A 390 -10.19 -12.04 -15.53
N GLY A 391 -11.38 -12.65 -15.67
CA GLY A 391 -12.35 -12.80 -14.59
C GLY A 391 -13.11 -11.52 -14.22
N SER A 392 -12.94 -10.42 -14.94
CA SER A 392 -13.61 -9.14 -14.67
C SER A 392 -15.14 -9.26 -14.78
N GLU A 393 -15.63 -9.99 -15.78
CA GLU A 393 -17.07 -10.24 -15.98
C GLU A 393 -17.65 -11.14 -14.88
N LEU A 394 -16.87 -12.12 -14.41
CA LEU A 394 -17.28 -13.08 -13.38
C LEU A 394 -17.41 -12.43 -11.99
N LEU A 395 -16.63 -11.38 -11.75
CA LEU A 395 -16.69 -10.55 -10.55
C LEU A 395 -17.74 -9.42 -10.64
N GLY A 396 -18.42 -9.26 -11.79
CA GLY A 396 -19.37 -8.17 -12.01
C GLY A 396 -18.72 -6.80 -12.09
N LEU A 397 -17.44 -6.72 -12.49
CA LEU A 397 -16.66 -5.47 -12.59
C LEU A 397 -16.69 -4.86 -14.00
N GLY A 398 -17.41 -5.51 -14.92
CA GLY A 398 -17.59 -5.05 -16.30
C GLY A 398 -16.46 -5.45 -17.26
N ARG A 399 -16.37 -4.73 -18.38
CA ARG A 399 -15.48 -5.10 -19.51
C ARG A 399 -14.04 -4.63 -19.26
N SER A 400 -13.10 -5.28 -19.95
CA SER A 400 -11.71 -4.83 -20.01
C SER A 400 -11.62 -3.35 -20.43
N GLY A 401 -10.67 -2.63 -19.85
CA GLY A 401 -10.45 -1.20 -20.12
C GLY A 401 -9.08 -0.75 -19.61
N PRO A 402 -8.67 0.49 -19.95
CA PRO A 402 -7.43 1.07 -19.47
C PRO A 402 -7.42 1.22 -17.94
N VAL A 403 -6.23 1.43 -17.40
CA VAL A 403 -6.01 1.69 -15.97
C VAL A 403 -5.96 3.21 -15.75
N GLU A 404 -6.59 3.71 -14.69
CA GLU A 404 -6.61 5.15 -14.44
C GLU A 404 -5.20 5.70 -14.16
N PRO A 405 -4.83 6.88 -14.70
CA PRO A 405 -3.47 7.39 -14.58
C PRO A 405 -3.04 7.71 -13.14
N PHE A 406 -3.98 7.97 -12.23
CA PHE A 406 -3.70 8.25 -10.82
C PHE A 406 -3.51 7.00 -9.96
N LEU A 407 -3.95 5.83 -10.42
CA LEU A 407 -3.84 4.58 -9.69
C LEU A 407 -2.37 4.26 -9.34
N PRO A 408 -1.39 4.36 -10.28
CA PRO A 408 0.01 4.11 -9.99
C PRO A 408 0.57 4.87 -8.79
N VAL A 409 0.32 6.18 -8.76
CA VAL A 409 0.85 7.09 -7.73
C VAL A 409 0.31 6.73 -6.36
N ILE A 410 -1.01 6.57 -6.24
CA ILE A 410 -1.65 6.28 -4.95
C ILE A 410 -1.25 4.89 -4.48
N MET A 411 -1.23 3.90 -5.37
CA MET A 411 -0.85 2.53 -5.04
C MET A 411 0.59 2.43 -4.54
N VAL A 412 1.55 3.05 -5.23
CA VAL A 412 2.95 3.12 -4.77
C VAL A 412 3.02 3.76 -3.39
N SER A 413 2.33 4.89 -3.18
CA SER A 413 2.33 5.59 -1.89
C SER A 413 1.83 4.73 -0.74
N VAL A 414 0.65 4.11 -0.93
CA VAL A 414 -0.01 3.30 0.08
C VAL A 414 0.80 2.04 0.35
N LEU A 415 1.17 1.28 -0.69
CA LEU A 415 1.91 0.03 -0.53
C LEU A 415 3.28 0.23 0.10
N PHE A 416 3.97 1.29 -0.28
CA PHE A 416 5.25 1.59 0.32
C PHE A 416 5.12 1.88 1.82
N GLY A 417 4.07 2.60 2.23
CA GLY A 417 3.72 2.77 3.64
C GLY A 417 3.37 1.45 4.35
N LEU A 418 2.47 0.66 3.76
CA LEU A 418 1.94 -0.59 4.33
C LEU A 418 2.92 -1.77 4.32
N SER A 419 3.99 -1.71 3.54
CA SER A 419 4.94 -2.82 3.43
C SER A 419 6.12 -2.64 4.39
N MET A 420 6.48 -1.38 4.68
CA MET A 420 7.60 -1.06 5.58
C MET A 420 7.33 -1.47 7.02
N ASP A 421 6.07 -1.43 7.48
CA ASP A 421 5.70 -1.69 8.87
C ASP A 421 6.11 -3.08 9.35
N TYR A 422 5.83 -4.16 8.61
CA TYR A 422 6.29 -5.47 9.05
C TYR A 422 7.67 -5.88 8.60
N GLN A 423 8.27 -5.21 7.61
CA GLN A 423 9.70 -5.36 7.47
C GLN A 423 10.42 -4.80 8.70
N VAL A 424 9.92 -3.69 9.26
CA VAL A 424 10.43 -3.16 10.53
C VAL A 424 10.21 -4.17 11.66
N PHE A 425 9.01 -4.72 11.82
CA PHE A 425 8.74 -5.70 12.90
C PHE A 425 9.59 -6.97 12.80
N LEU A 426 9.69 -7.56 11.60
CA LEU A 426 10.47 -8.79 11.40
C LEU A 426 11.96 -8.51 11.60
N VAL A 427 12.50 -7.46 10.97
CA VAL A 427 13.93 -7.15 11.02
C VAL A 427 14.35 -6.66 12.41
N SER A 428 13.50 -5.93 13.14
CA SER A 428 13.75 -5.56 14.54
C SER A 428 13.97 -6.79 15.41
N ARG A 429 13.07 -7.78 15.32
CA ARG A 429 13.20 -9.04 16.06
C ARG A 429 14.44 -9.83 15.69
N MET A 430 14.78 -9.87 14.40
CA MET A 430 16.03 -10.49 13.95
C MET A 430 17.26 -9.75 14.46
N TYR A 431 17.22 -8.42 14.51
CA TYR A 431 18.31 -7.60 15.00
C TYR A 431 18.54 -7.76 16.51
N GLU A 432 17.47 -7.83 17.30
CA GLU A 432 17.52 -8.09 18.73
C GLU A 432 18.26 -9.41 19.04
N GLU A 433 17.85 -10.52 18.41
CA GLU A 433 18.52 -11.82 18.61
C GLU A 433 19.97 -11.80 18.08
N TRP A 434 20.26 -11.03 17.02
CA TRP A 434 21.63 -10.89 16.49
C TRP A 434 22.55 -10.12 17.45
N LEU A 435 22.08 -9.04 18.07
CA LEU A 435 22.84 -8.28 19.07
C LEU A 435 23.20 -9.13 20.29
N GLU A 436 22.31 -10.05 20.68
CA GLU A 436 22.55 -10.93 21.83
C GLU A 436 23.43 -12.14 21.51
N THR A 437 23.25 -12.77 20.34
CA THR A 437 23.89 -14.06 20.03
C THR A 437 25.05 -13.97 19.05
N GLY A 438 25.10 -12.92 18.22
CA GLY A 438 26.04 -12.79 17.11
C GLY A 438 25.81 -13.76 15.95
N ASP A 439 24.87 -14.71 16.07
CA ASP A 439 24.59 -15.73 15.05
C ASP A 439 23.42 -15.31 14.16
N ASN A 440 23.75 -14.91 12.92
CA ASN A 440 22.77 -14.46 11.94
C ASN A 440 21.77 -15.56 11.54
N ARG A 441 22.16 -16.85 11.56
CA ARG A 441 21.23 -17.94 11.18
C ARG A 441 20.18 -18.15 12.25
N ARG A 442 20.62 -18.19 13.51
CA ARG A 442 19.72 -18.28 14.66
C ARG A 442 18.79 -17.07 14.74
N ALA A 443 19.31 -15.87 14.53
CA ALA A 443 18.54 -14.63 14.50
C ALA A 443 17.39 -14.66 13.48
N VAL A 444 17.68 -15.09 12.24
CA VAL A 444 16.66 -15.24 11.19
C VAL A 444 15.60 -16.27 11.60
N ARG A 445 16.01 -17.43 12.12
CA ARG A 445 15.10 -18.51 12.49
C ARG A 445 14.17 -18.13 13.64
N VAL A 446 14.71 -17.52 14.70
CA VAL A 446 13.93 -17.08 15.86
C VAL A 446 12.98 -15.97 15.45
N GLY A 447 13.47 -14.94 14.74
CA GLY A 447 12.67 -13.84 14.25
C GLY A 447 11.50 -14.31 13.39
N LEU A 448 11.73 -15.24 12.45
CA LEU A 448 10.68 -15.78 11.60
C LEU A 448 9.66 -16.60 12.40
N THR A 449 10.12 -17.42 13.34
CA THR A 449 9.23 -18.32 14.09
C THR A 449 8.31 -17.57 15.04
N GLU A 450 8.79 -16.52 15.70
CA GLU A 450 8.00 -15.74 16.65
C GLU A 450 7.00 -14.79 15.98
N THR A 451 7.36 -14.24 14.81
CA THR A 451 6.56 -13.21 14.14
C THR A 451 5.59 -13.75 13.10
N SER A 452 5.86 -14.93 12.50
CA SER A 452 5.09 -15.44 11.36
C SER A 452 3.60 -15.62 11.63
N ARG A 453 3.21 -16.06 12.84
CA ARG A 453 1.79 -16.31 13.16
C ARG A 453 0.99 -15.01 13.18
N VAL A 454 1.55 -13.96 13.78
CA VAL A 454 0.87 -12.66 13.90
C VAL A 454 0.79 -12.01 12.53
N ILE A 455 1.91 -11.99 11.80
CA ILE A 455 2.01 -11.42 10.46
C ILE A 455 1.06 -12.11 9.48
N ASN A 456 1.03 -13.44 9.43
CA ASN A 456 0.12 -14.15 8.52
C ASN A 456 -1.34 -13.91 8.88
N SER A 457 -1.66 -13.80 10.17
CA SER A 457 -3.04 -13.48 10.61
C SER A 457 -3.43 -12.07 10.18
N ALA A 458 -2.56 -11.08 10.37
CA ALA A 458 -2.73 -9.71 9.91
C ALA A 458 -2.94 -9.63 8.39
N ALA A 459 -2.06 -10.29 7.62
CA ALA A 459 -2.13 -10.32 6.16
C ALA A 459 -3.46 -10.88 5.66
N VAL A 460 -3.94 -12.01 6.22
CA VAL A 460 -5.24 -12.58 5.85
C VAL A 460 -6.39 -11.62 6.16
N ILE A 461 -6.31 -10.88 7.27
CA ILE A 461 -7.32 -9.88 7.62
C ILE A 461 -7.31 -8.72 6.62
N MET A 462 -6.13 -8.15 6.31
CA MET A 462 -6.01 -7.05 5.36
C MET A 462 -6.47 -7.46 3.95
N ILE A 463 -6.06 -8.65 3.48
CA ILE A 463 -6.55 -9.21 2.21
C ILE A 463 -8.08 -9.30 2.22
N SER A 464 -8.67 -9.81 3.31
CA SER A 464 -10.13 -9.93 3.41
C SER A 464 -10.83 -8.57 3.39
N VAL A 465 -10.25 -7.55 4.06
CA VAL A 465 -10.77 -6.19 4.08
C VAL A 465 -10.70 -5.58 2.68
N PHE A 466 -9.54 -5.63 2.03
CA PHE A 466 -9.35 -5.03 0.70
C PHE A 466 -10.19 -5.74 -0.36
N LEU A 467 -10.32 -7.06 -0.29
CA LEU A 467 -11.16 -7.81 -1.21
C LEU A 467 -12.66 -7.55 -0.99
N ALA A 468 -13.09 -7.16 0.21
CA ALA A 468 -14.48 -6.76 0.46
C ALA A 468 -14.87 -5.49 -0.32
N PHE A 469 -13.92 -4.61 -0.62
CA PHE A 469 -14.18 -3.40 -1.43
C PHE A 469 -14.45 -3.73 -2.90
N VAL A 470 -14.06 -4.91 -3.40
CA VAL A 470 -14.41 -5.38 -4.75
C VAL A 470 -15.91 -5.56 -4.92
N LEU A 471 -16.62 -5.82 -3.83
CA LEU A 471 -18.07 -5.98 -3.81
C LEU A 471 -18.84 -4.64 -3.85
N SER A 472 -18.15 -3.50 -3.89
CA SER A 472 -18.81 -2.18 -3.93
C SER A 472 -19.51 -1.90 -5.26
N GLY A 473 -19.14 -2.61 -6.33
CA GLY A 473 -19.64 -2.37 -7.69
C GLY A 473 -18.97 -1.20 -8.42
N ASP A 474 -18.05 -0.49 -7.76
CA ASP A 474 -17.26 0.57 -8.35
C ASP A 474 -15.91 0.02 -8.85
N ARG A 475 -15.62 0.24 -10.14
CA ARG A 475 -14.42 -0.26 -10.83
C ARG A 475 -13.13 0.28 -10.18
N VAL A 476 -13.07 1.58 -9.90
CA VAL A 476 -11.90 2.25 -9.33
C VAL A 476 -11.59 1.66 -7.97
N ILE A 477 -12.61 1.53 -7.13
CA ILE A 477 -12.45 0.99 -5.78
C ILE A 477 -12.09 -0.50 -5.80
N ALA A 478 -12.65 -1.27 -6.73
CA ALA A 478 -12.27 -2.66 -6.94
C ALA A 478 -10.79 -2.81 -7.38
N MET A 479 -10.29 -1.92 -8.24
CA MET A 479 -8.87 -1.89 -8.61
C MET A 479 -7.96 -1.66 -7.40
N PHE A 480 -8.27 -0.67 -6.56
CA PHE A 480 -7.52 -0.45 -5.32
C PHE A 480 -7.58 -1.66 -4.39
N GLY A 481 -8.78 -2.24 -4.20
CA GLY A 481 -8.97 -3.42 -3.35
C GLY A 481 -8.16 -4.63 -3.81
N ILE A 482 -8.21 -4.95 -5.11
CA ILE A 482 -7.45 -6.07 -5.69
C ILE A 482 -5.95 -5.80 -5.64
N ALA A 483 -5.51 -4.60 -6.06
CA ALA A 483 -4.11 -4.23 -6.07
C ALA A 483 -3.48 -4.33 -4.67
N LEU A 484 -4.14 -3.75 -3.66
CA LEU A 484 -3.66 -3.77 -2.28
C LEU A 484 -3.71 -5.18 -1.68
N ALA A 485 -4.76 -5.97 -1.97
CA ALA A 485 -4.86 -7.36 -1.52
C ALA A 485 -3.73 -8.22 -2.10
N VAL A 486 -3.46 -8.11 -3.40
CA VAL A 486 -2.40 -8.88 -4.08
C VAL A 486 -1.03 -8.46 -3.57
N ALA A 487 -0.77 -7.15 -3.47
CA ALA A 487 0.51 -6.66 -2.98
C ALA A 487 0.81 -7.16 -1.56
N VAL A 488 -0.17 -7.10 -0.66
CA VAL A 488 -0.03 -7.60 0.72
C VAL A 488 0.12 -9.12 0.74
N ALA A 489 -0.59 -9.85 -0.12
CA ALA A 489 -0.42 -11.30 -0.23
C ALA A 489 0.99 -11.68 -0.71
N VAL A 490 1.50 -11.00 -1.74
CA VAL A 490 2.85 -11.20 -2.26
C VAL A 490 3.89 -10.83 -1.20
N ASP A 491 3.75 -9.68 -0.56
CA ASP A 491 4.69 -9.26 0.49
C ASP A 491 4.68 -10.22 1.68
N ALA A 492 3.52 -10.49 2.27
CA ALA A 492 3.43 -11.29 3.49
C ALA A 492 3.78 -12.76 3.26
N PHE A 493 3.33 -13.38 2.16
CA PHE A 493 3.53 -14.81 1.94
C PHE A 493 4.75 -15.13 1.09
N VAL A 494 5.06 -14.36 0.05
CA VAL A 494 6.15 -14.68 -0.88
C VAL A 494 7.43 -13.99 -0.45
N LEU A 495 7.42 -12.66 -0.36
CA LEU A 495 8.63 -11.89 -0.07
C LEU A 495 9.11 -12.17 1.35
N ARG A 496 8.23 -12.06 2.34
CA ARG A 496 8.63 -12.13 3.74
C ARG A 496 8.94 -13.54 4.23
N THR A 497 8.23 -14.56 3.76
CA THR A 497 8.50 -15.93 4.24
C THR A 497 9.61 -16.65 3.46
N LEU A 498 9.89 -16.23 2.22
CA LEU A 498 10.87 -16.90 1.35
C LEU A 498 12.05 -15.98 1.00
N LEU A 499 11.78 -14.80 0.45
CA LEU A 499 12.83 -13.94 -0.11
C LEU A 499 13.66 -13.23 0.98
N VAL A 500 13.02 -12.69 2.02
CA VAL A 500 13.71 -11.99 3.13
C VAL A 500 14.69 -12.94 3.84
N PRO A 501 14.29 -14.14 4.30
CA PRO A 501 15.21 -15.05 4.97
C PRO A 501 16.31 -15.54 4.02
N ALA A 502 15.99 -15.85 2.76
CA ALA A 502 16.96 -16.28 1.78
C ALA A 502 18.05 -15.22 1.57
N LEU A 503 17.66 -13.97 1.37
CA LEU A 503 18.59 -12.86 1.16
C LEU A 503 19.41 -12.57 2.43
N MET A 504 18.79 -12.67 3.60
CA MET A 504 19.48 -12.52 4.89
C MET A 504 20.52 -13.62 5.12
N HIS A 505 20.23 -14.86 4.74
CA HIS A 505 21.18 -15.97 4.80
C HIS A 505 22.33 -15.83 3.78
N LEU A 506 22.03 -15.33 2.57
CA LEU A 506 23.03 -15.14 1.51
C LEU A 506 24.02 -14.02 1.80
N LEU A 507 23.53 -12.90 2.35
CA LEU A 507 24.37 -11.72 2.66
C LEU A 507 25.10 -11.83 4.01
N GLY A 508 24.68 -12.74 4.90
CA GLY A 508 25.38 -13.00 6.16
C GLY A 508 25.57 -11.74 7.04
N GLY A 509 26.78 -11.55 7.56
CA GLY A 509 27.14 -10.39 8.39
C GLY A 509 27.12 -9.04 7.64
N ALA A 510 27.19 -9.04 6.30
CA ALA A 510 27.13 -7.80 5.51
C ALA A 510 25.77 -7.09 5.59
N ASN A 511 24.72 -7.81 6.01
CA ASN A 511 23.40 -7.23 6.25
C ASN A 511 23.38 -6.12 7.30
N TRP A 512 24.31 -6.16 8.24
CA TRP A 512 24.39 -5.27 9.39
C TRP A 512 25.51 -4.22 9.24
N TRP A 513 26.08 -4.10 8.03
CA TRP A 513 27.19 -3.20 7.77
C TRP A 513 26.74 -1.73 7.75
N LEU A 514 27.48 -0.90 8.48
CA LEU A 514 27.33 0.56 8.49
C LEU A 514 28.71 1.23 8.42
N PRO A 515 28.89 2.25 7.56
CA PRO A 515 30.11 3.05 7.57
C PRO A 515 30.29 3.79 8.91
N ARG A 516 31.50 3.72 9.50
CA ARG A 516 31.83 4.35 10.80
C ARG A 516 31.58 5.86 10.86
N TRP A 517 31.62 6.57 9.72
CA TRP A 517 31.35 8.00 9.67
C TRP A 517 29.84 8.32 9.79
N LEU A 518 28.99 7.43 9.28
CA LEU A 518 27.54 7.57 9.32
C LEU A 518 27.02 7.20 10.71
N ASP A 519 27.60 6.17 11.34
CA ASP A 519 27.34 5.80 12.73
C ASP A 519 27.58 6.96 13.72
N ARG A 520 28.61 7.79 13.47
CA ARG A 520 28.92 8.96 14.30
C ARG A 520 27.95 10.13 14.14
N ARG A 521 27.25 10.25 13.01
CA ARG A 521 26.32 11.37 12.72
C ARG A 521 24.85 11.03 12.98
N LEU A 522 24.49 9.76 13.02
CA LEU A 522 23.10 9.34 13.21
C LEU A 522 22.66 9.45 14.68
N PRO A 523 21.54 10.14 14.99
CA PRO A 523 20.97 10.17 16.34
C PRO A 523 20.53 8.76 16.78
N ARG A 524 20.65 8.47 18.09
CA ARG A 524 20.27 7.17 18.66
C ARG A 524 18.76 7.13 18.92
N ILE A 525 18.00 6.68 17.93
CA ILE A 525 16.56 6.43 18.05
C ILE A 525 16.36 4.92 18.21
N SER A 526 15.98 4.48 19.41
CA SER A 526 15.65 3.08 19.69
C SER A 526 14.13 2.90 19.57
N ILE A 527 13.70 2.02 18.67
CA ILE A 527 12.29 1.72 18.38
C ILE A 527 11.72 0.77 19.45
N GLU A 528 12.52 -0.19 19.93
CA GLU A 528 12.22 -1.04 21.10
C GLU A 528 13.31 -0.85 22.17
N PRO A 529 12.95 -0.53 23.44
CA PRO A 529 13.93 -0.56 24.53
C PRO A 529 14.44 -2.00 24.70
N PRO A 530 15.74 -2.21 25.00
CA PRO A 530 16.24 -3.56 25.27
C PRO A 530 15.38 -4.17 26.37
N GLU A 531 14.76 -5.32 26.09
CA GLU A 531 14.19 -6.16 27.14
C GLU A 531 15.36 -6.59 28.01
N CYS A 532 15.66 -5.80 29.04
CA CYS A 532 16.52 -6.22 30.11
C CYS A 532 15.78 -7.39 30.76
N ARG A 533 16.06 -8.62 30.32
CA ARG A 533 15.80 -9.81 31.12
C ARG A 533 16.55 -9.53 32.42
N ALA A 534 15.78 -9.17 33.45
CA ALA A 534 16.28 -9.10 34.81
C ALA A 534 17.11 -10.37 35.04
N ALA A 535 18.36 -10.15 35.43
CA ALA A 535 19.38 -11.15 35.69
C ALA A 535 18.81 -12.56 35.89
N ALA A 536 18.91 -13.39 34.86
CA ALA A 536 18.90 -14.83 35.05
C ALA A 536 20.28 -15.28 35.58
N ASP A 537 20.85 -14.53 36.52
CA ASP A 537 21.77 -15.05 37.52
C ASP A 537 20.92 -15.57 38.68
N ALA A 538 20.04 -16.53 38.38
CA ALA A 538 19.57 -17.44 39.41
C ALA A 538 20.79 -18.30 39.76
N LYS A 539 21.57 -17.85 40.75
CA LYS A 539 22.57 -18.69 41.41
C LYS A 539 21.91 -20.02 41.73
N ILE A 540 22.44 -21.09 41.15
CA ILE A 540 22.13 -22.45 41.54
C ILE A 540 22.29 -22.52 43.06
N PRO A 541 21.31 -23.00 43.84
CA PRO A 541 21.53 -23.23 45.25
C PRO A 541 22.57 -24.34 45.38
N GLU A 542 23.78 -24.01 45.80
CA GLU A 542 24.75 -25.00 46.28
C GLU A 542 24.16 -25.68 47.51
N GLN A 543 23.60 -26.86 47.33
CA GLN A 543 23.40 -27.81 48.43
C GLN A 543 23.34 -29.25 47.90
N ARG A 544 24.52 -29.85 47.69
CA ARG A 544 24.92 -31.20 48.17
C ARG A 544 26.16 -31.68 47.42
N ALA A 545 27.33 -31.49 48.02
CA ALA A 545 28.37 -32.51 48.04
C ALA A 545 28.73 -32.70 49.51
N ALA A 546 28.09 -33.69 50.14
CA ALA A 546 28.49 -34.16 51.44
C ALA A 546 29.69 -35.10 51.28
N THR A 547 30.54 -35.10 52.31
CA THR A 547 31.37 -36.24 52.73
C THR A 547 32.66 -36.48 51.93
N GLY A 548 33.80 -36.02 52.47
CA GLY A 548 35.10 -36.40 51.92
C GLY A 548 36.33 -35.71 52.49
N GLU A 549 36.36 -35.30 53.77
CA GLU A 549 37.61 -34.82 54.39
C GLU A 549 37.61 -35.09 55.89
N ALA A 550 37.70 -36.38 56.23
CA ALA A 550 38.13 -36.85 57.53
C ALA A 550 38.83 -38.17 57.27
N LEU A 551 40.16 -38.15 57.09
CA LEU A 551 41.14 -39.24 57.22
C LEU A 551 42.45 -38.81 56.51
N SER A 552 43.22 -37.91 57.14
CA SER A 552 44.67 -37.81 56.89
C SER A 552 45.34 -36.93 57.95
N GLU A 553 45.23 -37.28 59.23
CA GLU A 553 46.19 -36.82 60.23
C GLU A 553 46.20 -37.79 61.43
N ALA A 554 46.98 -38.87 61.30
CA ALA A 554 47.47 -39.67 62.42
C ALA A 554 48.69 -40.51 62.00
N ALA A 555 49.73 -40.45 62.83
CA ALA A 555 50.95 -41.29 62.93
C ALA A 555 52.20 -40.82 62.14
N PRO A 556 53.41 -41.01 62.70
CA PRO A 556 53.76 -41.80 63.89
C PRO A 556 53.75 -41.06 65.23
#